data_AF-A0A8C4IY33-F1
#
_entry.id   AF-A0A8C4IY33-F1
#
_cell.length_a   1.000
_cell.length_b   1.000
_cell.length_c   1.000
_cell.angle_alpha   90.00
_cell.angle_beta   90.00
_cell.angle_gamma   90.00
#
_symmetry.space_group_name_H-M   'P 1'
#
loop_
_entity.id
_entity.type
_entity.pdbx_description
1 polymer ?
#
loop_
_entity_poly.entity_id
_entity_poly.type
_entity_poly.pdbx_seq_one_letter_code
_entity_poly.pdbx_strand_id
1 'polypeptide(L)'
;MLQATAEANNLAAVAGAKDLYSKGMEQVCGGDKPYIAPSDLERKHQDFRESAVRQFRSVKKMGGEEFCRRYQDQLEVEIDEIYANFVKHNDGKNIFYAARTPATLFAVMFAMYITSGLTGFLGMNSIATLCNLIMGMALISLCTWAYVKYSGEFREVGTAIDQIAEAIWEQVLKPMSDNLMEDHMRQSVKNSIKAGLTEQVSQHARLKTD
;
A
#
# COMPACT_ATOMS: atom_id res chain seq x y z
N MET A 1 -30.80 -36.79 23.71
CA MET A 1 -31.01 -35.32 23.57
C MET A 1 -29.93 -34.49 24.26
N LEU A 2 -29.53 -34.78 25.50
CA LEU A 2 -28.56 -33.97 26.25
C LEU A 2 -27.20 -33.73 25.55
N GLN A 3 -26.67 -34.74 24.85
CA GLN A 3 -25.39 -34.62 24.14
C GLN A 3 -25.46 -33.68 22.93
N ALA A 4 -26.54 -33.76 22.14
CA ALA A 4 -26.74 -32.86 20.99
C ALA A 4 -26.96 -31.41 21.43
N THR A 5 -27.63 -31.19 22.57
CA THR A 5 -27.80 -29.85 23.15
C THR A 5 -26.48 -29.30 23.70
N ALA A 6 -25.64 -30.14 24.29
CA ALA A 6 -24.32 -29.77 24.77
C ALA A 6 -23.37 -29.40 23.62
N GLU A 7 -23.38 -30.18 22.54
CA GLU A 7 -22.61 -29.91 21.32
C GLU A 7 -23.02 -28.58 20.66
N ALA A 8 -24.33 -28.35 20.49
CA ALA A 8 -24.83 -27.09 19.93
C ALA A 8 -24.43 -25.87 20.78
N ASN A 9 -24.45 -25.98 22.11
CA ASN A 9 -24.04 -24.89 23.01
C ASN A 9 -22.53 -24.59 22.88
N ASN A 10 -21.70 -25.63 22.85
CA ASN A 10 -20.25 -25.46 22.67
C ASN A 10 -19.91 -24.86 21.31
N LEU A 11 -20.53 -25.33 20.23
CA LEU A 11 -20.33 -24.77 18.88
C LEU A 11 -20.76 -23.30 18.80
N ALA A 12 -21.89 -22.93 19.42
CA ALA A 12 -22.31 -21.53 19.50
C ALA A 12 -21.30 -20.66 20.27
N ALA A 13 -20.72 -21.20 21.35
CA ALA A 13 -19.67 -20.52 22.11
C ALA A 13 -18.37 -20.36 21.30
N VAL A 14 -17.96 -21.38 20.53
CA VAL A 14 -16.82 -21.30 19.61
C VAL A 14 -17.07 -20.23 18.54
N ALA A 15 -18.25 -20.24 17.90
CA ALA A 15 -18.60 -19.25 16.88
C ALA A 15 -18.61 -17.82 17.44
N GLY A 16 -19.14 -17.61 18.65
CA GLY A 16 -19.14 -16.30 19.31
C GLY A 16 -17.73 -15.79 19.65
N ALA A 17 -16.86 -16.66 20.17
CA ALA A 17 -15.47 -16.32 20.46
C ALA A 17 -14.67 -16.00 19.20
N LYS A 18 -14.89 -16.76 18.12
CA LYS A 18 -14.30 -16.52 16.80
C LYS A 18 -14.75 -15.20 16.20
N ASP A 19 -16.03 -14.85 16.30
CA ASP A 19 -16.56 -13.56 15.83
C ASP A 19 -15.93 -12.39 16.60
N LEU A 20 -15.75 -12.52 17.92
CA LEU A 20 -15.06 -11.51 18.71
C LEU A 20 -13.61 -11.30 18.25
N TYR A 21 -12.87 -12.39 18.05
CA TYR A 21 -11.50 -12.34 17.54
C TYR A 21 -11.43 -11.67 16.15
N SER A 22 -12.27 -12.11 15.22
CA SER A 22 -12.31 -11.57 13.86
C SER A 22 -12.62 -10.08 13.85
N LYS A 23 -13.62 -9.62 14.62
CA LYS A 23 -13.94 -8.19 14.76
C LYS A 23 -12.79 -7.38 15.36
N GLY A 24 -12.10 -7.91 16.36
CA GLY A 24 -10.94 -7.27 16.98
C GLY A 24 -9.79 -7.10 15.98
N MET A 25 -9.46 -8.17 15.25
CA MET A 25 -8.43 -8.14 14.20
C MET A 25 -8.82 -7.21 13.06
N GLU A 26 -10.08 -7.22 12.61
CA GLU A 26 -10.55 -6.37 11.51
C GLU A 26 -10.49 -4.87 11.86
N GLN A 27 -10.69 -4.49 13.13
CA GLN A 27 -10.49 -3.09 13.57
C GLN A 27 -9.02 -2.63 13.48
N VAL A 28 -8.09 -3.58 13.55
CA VAL A 28 -6.64 -3.31 13.55
C VAL A 28 -6.08 -3.41 12.13
N CYS A 29 -6.33 -4.51 11.42
CA CYS A 29 -5.76 -4.80 10.11
C CYS A 29 -6.79 -4.96 8.96
N GLY A 30 -8.06 -4.59 9.18
CA GLY A 30 -9.13 -4.65 8.15
C GLY A 30 -8.87 -3.74 6.94
N GLY A 31 -9.61 -3.92 5.85
CA GLY A 31 -9.32 -3.35 4.52
C GLY A 31 -8.94 -1.86 4.50
N ASP A 32 -9.63 -1.03 5.27
CA ASP A 32 -9.43 0.43 5.32
C ASP A 32 -8.28 0.89 6.23
N LYS A 33 -7.61 -0.04 6.92
CA LYS A 33 -6.51 0.26 7.87
C LYS A 33 -5.14 0.14 7.19
N PRO A 34 -4.18 1.03 7.52
CA PRO A 34 -2.82 0.99 6.98
C PRO A 34 -2.08 -0.28 7.43
N TYR A 35 -0.99 -0.62 6.74
CA TYR A 35 -0.12 -1.75 7.08
C TYR A 35 0.38 -1.65 8.52
N ILE A 36 0.37 -2.78 9.22
CA ILE A 36 0.92 -2.94 10.56
C ILE A 36 2.12 -3.88 10.51
N ALA A 37 3.18 -3.54 11.26
CA ALA A 37 4.35 -4.39 11.39
C ALA A 37 3.99 -5.79 11.95
N PRO A 38 4.65 -6.87 11.48
CA PRO A 38 4.33 -8.24 11.89
C PRO A 38 4.44 -8.45 13.41
N SER A 39 5.42 -7.80 14.05
CA SER A 39 5.61 -7.84 15.51
C SER A 39 4.43 -7.24 16.28
N ASP A 40 3.86 -6.14 15.79
CA ASP A 40 2.71 -5.49 16.41
C ASP A 40 1.42 -6.27 16.12
N LEU A 41 1.32 -6.86 14.92
CA LEU A 41 0.21 -7.72 14.53
C LEU A 41 0.16 -9.00 15.37
N GLU A 42 1.31 -9.64 15.60
CA GLU A 42 1.45 -10.80 16.49
C GLU A 42 1.05 -10.46 17.93
N ARG A 43 1.51 -9.32 18.45
CA ARG A 43 1.13 -8.87 19.79
C ARG A 43 -0.39 -8.67 19.91
N LYS A 44 -1.00 -8.02 18.92
CA LYS A 44 -2.46 -7.83 18.87
C LYS A 44 -3.22 -9.14 18.72
N HIS A 45 -2.70 -10.07 17.91
CA HIS A 45 -3.24 -11.41 17.80
C HIS A 45 -3.26 -12.13 19.15
N GLN A 46 -2.16 -12.09 19.91
CA GLN A 46 -2.11 -12.70 21.25
C GLN A 46 -3.13 -12.10 22.21
N ASP A 47 -3.24 -10.76 22.27
CA ASP A 47 -4.21 -10.05 23.11
C ASP A 47 -5.66 -10.46 22.78
N PHE A 48 -6.00 -10.54 21.49
CA PHE A 48 -7.35 -10.92 21.05
C PHE A 48 -7.62 -12.42 21.19
N ARG A 49 -6.62 -13.28 20.94
CA ARG A 49 -6.71 -14.73 21.15
C ARG A 49 -7.00 -15.03 22.63
N GLU A 50 -6.27 -14.40 23.55
CA GLU A 50 -6.52 -14.58 24.99
C GLU A 50 -7.93 -14.09 25.37
N SER A 51 -8.37 -12.97 24.80
CA SER A 51 -9.72 -12.43 25.02
C SER A 51 -10.82 -13.37 24.52
N ALA A 52 -10.64 -13.96 23.33
CA ALA A 52 -11.58 -14.92 22.75
C ALA A 52 -11.63 -16.22 23.56
N VAL A 53 -10.49 -16.75 24.00
CA VAL A 53 -10.42 -17.94 24.87
C VAL A 53 -11.08 -17.66 26.22
N ARG A 54 -10.86 -16.48 26.80
CA ARG A 54 -11.49 -16.06 28.05
C ARG A 54 -13.01 -15.96 27.90
N GLN A 55 -13.50 -15.40 26.80
CA GLN A 55 -14.93 -15.38 26.47
C GLN A 55 -15.47 -16.80 26.36
N PHE A 56 -14.81 -17.69 25.62
CA PHE A 56 -15.21 -19.10 25.49
C PHE A 56 -15.29 -19.80 26.85
N ARG A 57 -14.33 -19.58 27.76
CA ARG A 57 -14.35 -20.15 29.12
C ARG A 57 -15.44 -19.58 30.01
N SER A 58 -15.84 -18.32 29.80
CA SER A 58 -16.89 -17.67 30.59
C SER A 58 -18.30 -18.16 30.28
N VAL A 59 -18.53 -18.78 29.11
CA VAL A 59 -19.83 -19.34 28.73
C VAL A 59 -20.13 -20.59 29.57
N LYS A 60 -21.32 -20.63 30.16
CA LYS A 60 -21.79 -21.74 30.98
C LYS A 60 -22.09 -22.96 30.10
N LYS A 61 -21.15 -23.89 30.04
CA LYS A 61 -21.19 -25.08 29.16
C LYS A 61 -21.74 -26.31 29.89
N MET A 62 -22.40 -27.21 29.14
CA MET A 62 -22.84 -28.53 29.58
C MET A 62 -21.91 -29.60 28.99
N GLY A 63 -21.60 -30.68 29.74
CA GLY A 63 -20.86 -31.84 29.20
C GLY A 63 -19.46 -32.12 29.78
N GLY A 64 -19.03 -31.41 30.82
CA GLY A 64 -17.74 -31.65 31.51
C GLY A 64 -16.54 -30.93 30.88
N GLU A 65 -15.45 -30.79 31.64
CA GLU A 65 -14.27 -30.02 31.21
C GLU A 65 -13.54 -30.64 30.02
N GLU A 66 -13.47 -31.97 29.93
CA GLU A 66 -12.80 -32.67 28.82
C GLU A 66 -13.49 -32.43 27.46
N PHE A 67 -14.84 -32.41 27.44
CA PHE A 67 -15.60 -32.11 26.23
C PHE A 67 -15.37 -30.66 25.80
N CYS A 68 -15.38 -29.72 26.76
CA CYS A 68 -15.10 -28.31 26.51
C CYS A 68 -13.67 -28.07 26.01
N ARG A 69 -12.70 -28.86 26.47
CA ARG A 69 -11.28 -28.71 26.11
C ARG A 69 -11.05 -28.97 24.62
N ARG A 70 -11.70 -30.00 24.06
CA ARG A 70 -11.62 -30.31 22.62
C ARG A 70 -12.12 -29.15 21.75
N TYR A 71 -13.19 -28.47 22.14
CA TYR A 71 -13.69 -27.29 21.44
C TYR A 71 -12.82 -26.05 21.65
N GLN A 72 -12.14 -25.94 22.80
CA GLN A 72 -11.15 -24.89 23.01
C GLN A 72 -9.95 -25.08 22.08
N ASP A 73 -9.43 -26.30 21.99
CA ASP A 73 -8.31 -26.63 21.09
C ASP A 73 -8.72 -26.35 19.62
N GLN A 74 -9.94 -26.72 19.24
CA GLN A 74 -10.49 -26.39 17.92
C GLN A 74 -10.59 -24.87 17.70
N LEU A 75 -11.08 -24.10 18.68
CA LEU A 75 -11.16 -22.64 18.60
C LEU A 75 -9.77 -22.03 18.40
N GLU A 76 -8.76 -22.51 19.13
CA GLU A 76 -7.39 -22.00 19.01
C GLU A 76 -6.81 -22.27 17.62
N VAL A 77 -6.99 -23.48 17.07
CA VAL A 77 -6.57 -23.82 15.70
C VAL A 77 -7.28 -22.95 14.66
N GLU A 78 -8.60 -22.77 14.79
CA GLU A 78 -9.35 -21.92 13.86
C GLU A 78 -8.92 -20.44 13.95
N ILE A 79 -8.60 -19.93 15.15
CA ILE A 79 -8.06 -18.58 15.34
C ILE A 79 -6.71 -18.42 14.63
N ASP A 80 -5.83 -19.43 14.73
CA ASP A 80 -4.53 -19.42 14.07
C ASP A 80 -4.66 -19.45 12.54
N GLU A 81 -5.63 -20.20 12.00
CA GLU A 81 -5.95 -20.18 10.56
C GLU A 81 -6.45 -18.79 10.10
N ILE A 82 -7.32 -18.16 10.88
CA ILE A 82 -7.80 -16.79 10.60
C ILE A 82 -6.64 -15.80 10.68
N TYR A 83 -5.75 -15.94 11.67
CA TYR A 83 -4.54 -15.13 11.79
C TYR A 83 -3.66 -15.23 10.54
N ALA A 84 -3.39 -16.44 10.06
CA ALA A 84 -2.62 -16.66 8.84
C ALA A 84 -3.25 -15.96 7.61
N ASN A 85 -4.58 -15.92 7.52
CA ASN A 85 -5.28 -15.17 6.48
C ASN A 85 -5.12 -13.64 6.64
N PHE A 86 -5.20 -13.12 7.87
CA PHE A 86 -4.96 -11.70 8.14
C PHE A 86 -3.52 -11.27 7.87
N VAL A 87 -2.53 -12.13 8.18
CA VAL A 87 -1.11 -11.89 7.84
C VAL A 87 -0.96 -11.77 6.33
N LYS A 88 -1.50 -12.73 5.56
CA LYS A 88 -1.47 -12.66 4.08
C LYS A 88 -2.19 -11.42 3.55
N HIS A 89 -3.32 -11.03 4.14
CA HIS A 89 -4.05 -9.83 3.74
C HIS A 89 -3.25 -8.55 4.03
N ASN A 90 -2.62 -8.47 5.20
CA ASN A 90 -1.76 -7.36 5.60
C ASN A 90 -0.49 -7.26 4.72
N ASP A 91 0.11 -8.40 4.39
CA ASP A 91 1.23 -8.47 3.44
C ASP A 91 0.82 -8.06 2.02
N GLY A 92 -0.40 -8.40 1.60
CA GLY A 92 -0.98 -7.94 0.34
C GLY A 92 -1.06 -6.41 0.23
N LYS A 93 -1.32 -5.72 1.34
CA LYS A 93 -1.31 -4.24 1.38
C LYS A 93 0.09 -3.64 1.20
N ASN A 94 1.13 -4.40 1.53
CA ASN A 94 2.53 -3.98 1.32
C ASN A 94 2.89 -3.94 -0.19
N ILE A 95 2.25 -4.77 -1.03
CA ILE A 95 2.47 -4.79 -2.49
C ILE A 95 2.01 -3.49 -3.16
N PHE A 96 0.92 -2.88 -2.69
CA PHE A 96 0.42 -1.62 -3.24
C PHE A 96 1.31 -0.42 -2.90
N TYR A 97 1.98 -0.42 -1.74
CA TYR A 97 3.03 0.57 -1.43
C TYR A 97 4.32 0.28 -2.22
N ALA A 98 4.65 -1.00 -2.41
CA ALA A 98 5.84 -1.44 -3.13
C ALA A 98 5.79 -1.20 -4.65
N ALA A 99 4.66 -0.82 -5.23
CA ALA A 99 4.58 -0.46 -6.65
C ALA A 99 5.06 0.98 -6.94
N ARG A 100 5.06 1.85 -5.93
CA ARG A 100 5.47 3.26 -6.08
C ARG A 100 6.99 3.42 -6.15
N THR A 101 7.74 2.66 -5.37
CA THR A 101 9.21 2.65 -5.38
C THR A 101 9.84 2.29 -6.74
N PRO A 102 9.43 1.22 -7.44
CA PRO A 102 9.95 0.96 -8.77
C PRO A 102 9.52 2.05 -9.75
N ALA A 103 8.27 2.54 -9.69
CA ALA A 103 7.78 3.60 -10.59
C ALA A 103 8.55 4.92 -10.43
N THR A 104 8.83 5.34 -9.20
CA THR A 104 9.63 6.55 -8.88
C THR A 104 11.07 6.41 -9.37
N LEU A 105 11.73 5.29 -9.07
CA LEU A 105 13.10 5.04 -9.52
C LEU A 105 13.19 4.97 -11.05
N PHE A 106 12.22 4.34 -11.72
CA PHE A 106 12.13 4.35 -13.19
C PHE A 106 11.93 5.76 -13.76
N ALA A 107 11.05 6.57 -13.16
CA ALA A 107 10.82 7.95 -13.59
C ALA A 107 12.09 8.81 -13.44
N VAL A 108 12.83 8.66 -12.33
CA VAL A 108 14.10 9.36 -12.10
C VAL A 108 15.15 8.93 -13.12
N MET A 109 15.30 7.63 -13.36
CA MET A 109 16.22 7.11 -14.38
C MET A 109 15.90 7.66 -15.77
N PHE A 110 14.62 7.70 -16.13
CA PHE A 110 14.16 8.25 -17.41
C PHE A 110 14.44 9.74 -17.53
N ALA A 111 14.09 10.54 -16.51
CA ALA A 111 14.34 11.99 -16.51
C ALA A 111 15.84 12.30 -16.62
N MET A 112 16.67 11.64 -15.81
CA MET A 112 18.13 11.81 -15.85
C MET A 112 18.74 11.38 -17.19
N TYR A 113 18.17 10.37 -17.85
CA TYR A 113 18.62 9.94 -19.18
C TYR A 113 18.37 10.99 -20.25
N ILE A 114 17.17 11.58 -20.25
CA ILE A 114 16.82 12.67 -21.15
C ILE A 114 17.73 13.88 -20.88
N THR A 115 17.89 14.30 -19.62
CA THR A 115 18.78 15.40 -19.25
C THR A 115 20.23 15.14 -19.65
N SER A 116 20.76 13.93 -19.41
CA SER A 116 22.11 13.55 -19.84
C SER A 116 22.28 13.64 -21.35
N GLY A 117 21.30 13.15 -22.13
CA GLY A 117 21.34 13.21 -23.60
C GLY A 117 21.34 14.64 -24.14
N LEU A 118 20.49 15.51 -23.58
CA LEU A 118 20.46 16.94 -23.91
C LEU A 118 21.79 17.62 -23.55
N THR A 119 22.33 17.36 -22.37
CA THR A 119 23.56 18.03 -21.90
C THR A 119 24.81 17.53 -22.64
N GLY A 120 24.82 16.27 -23.07
CA GLY A 120 25.84 15.72 -23.96
C GLY A 120 25.80 16.35 -25.36
N PHE A 121 24.61 16.67 -25.86
CA PHE A 121 24.45 17.40 -27.13
C PHE A 121 24.96 18.85 -27.06
N LEU A 122 24.84 19.50 -25.89
CA LEU A 122 25.43 20.83 -25.63
C LEU A 122 26.95 20.80 -25.36
N GLY A 123 27.59 19.63 -25.33
CA GLY A 123 29.04 19.50 -25.15
C GLY A 123 29.56 19.64 -23.72
N MET A 124 28.68 19.71 -22.71
CA MET A 124 29.09 19.78 -21.29
C MET A 124 29.26 18.36 -20.70
N ASN A 125 30.34 17.69 -21.09
CA ASN A 125 30.61 16.30 -20.70
C ASN A 125 30.65 16.04 -19.18
N SER A 126 31.08 17.01 -18.38
CA SER A 126 31.15 16.85 -16.92
C SER A 126 29.76 16.66 -16.29
N ILE A 127 28.76 17.40 -16.77
CA ILE A 127 27.38 17.33 -16.24
C ILE A 127 26.70 16.05 -16.74
N ALA A 128 26.90 15.67 -18.01
CA ALA A 128 26.42 14.40 -18.54
C ALA A 128 26.99 13.20 -17.76
N THR A 129 28.27 13.24 -17.37
CA THR A 129 28.89 12.17 -16.58
C THR A 129 28.31 12.07 -15.18
N LEU A 130 28.05 13.21 -14.52
CA LEU A 130 27.38 13.25 -13.21
C LEU A 130 25.96 12.69 -13.27
N CYS A 131 25.17 13.05 -14.29
CA CYS A 131 23.83 12.50 -14.49
C CYS A 131 23.86 10.98 -14.71
N ASN A 132 24.80 10.47 -15.50
CA ASN A 132 24.97 9.02 -15.70
C ASN A 132 25.40 8.29 -14.43
N LEU A 133 26.23 8.90 -13.57
CA LEU A 133 26.59 8.33 -12.26
C LEU A 133 25.37 8.23 -11.34
N ILE A 134 24.55 9.29 -11.27
CA ILE A 134 23.32 9.29 -10.47
C ILE A 134 22.34 8.22 -10.98
N MET A 135 22.21 8.09 -12.30
CA MET A 135 21.41 7.02 -12.92
C MET A 135 21.94 5.63 -12.57
N GLY A 136 23.26 5.41 -12.61
CA GLY A 136 23.87 4.15 -12.20
C GLY A 136 23.59 3.79 -10.74
N MET A 137 23.67 4.77 -9.83
CA MET A 137 23.30 4.57 -8.43
C MET A 137 21.81 4.25 -8.24
N ALA A 138 20.93 4.91 -8.98
CA ALA A 138 19.49 4.61 -8.96
C ALA A 138 19.21 3.19 -9.47
N LEU A 139 19.93 2.73 -10.49
CA LEU A 139 19.79 1.40 -11.06
C LEU A 139 20.30 0.31 -10.10
N ILE A 140 21.44 0.53 -9.43
CA ILE A 140 21.94 -0.35 -8.37
C ILE A 140 20.94 -0.40 -7.20
N SER A 141 20.36 0.74 -6.83
CA SER A 141 19.34 0.82 -5.78
C SER A 141 18.06 0.04 -6.17
N LEU A 142 17.64 0.13 -7.43
CA LEU A 142 16.50 -0.64 -7.95
C LEU A 142 16.80 -2.15 -7.96
N CYS A 143 18.00 -2.56 -8.39
CA CYS A 143 18.42 -3.95 -8.35
C CYS A 143 18.50 -4.49 -6.91
N THR A 144 19.03 -3.68 -5.97
CA THR A 144 19.10 -4.01 -4.54
C THR A 144 17.71 -4.13 -3.95
N TRP A 145 16.80 -3.21 -4.29
CA TRP A 145 15.40 -3.27 -3.87
C TRP A 145 14.70 -4.52 -4.40
N ALA A 146 14.86 -4.84 -5.69
CA ALA A 146 14.31 -6.04 -6.31
C ALA A 146 14.87 -7.31 -5.67
N TYR A 147 16.17 -7.34 -5.37
CA TYR A 147 16.83 -8.43 -4.68
C TYR A 147 16.29 -8.63 -3.26
N VAL A 148 16.19 -7.56 -2.45
CA VAL A 148 15.63 -7.63 -1.09
C VAL A 148 14.18 -8.10 -1.10
N LYS A 149 13.39 -7.66 -2.09
CA LYS A 149 11.98 -8.07 -2.23
C LYS A 149 11.85 -9.55 -2.64
N TYR A 150 12.75 -10.04 -3.49
CA TYR A 150 12.75 -11.43 -3.98
C TYR A 150 13.37 -12.42 -2.99
N SER A 151 14.49 -12.05 -2.37
CA SER A 151 15.26 -12.90 -1.44
C SER A 151 14.74 -12.84 -0.01
N GLY A 152 14.07 -11.76 0.39
CA GLY A 152 13.55 -11.56 1.75
C GLY A 152 14.61 -11.31 2.83
N GLU A 153 15.91 -11.45 2.53
CA GLU A 153 17.02 -11.06 3.41
C GLU A 153 17.22 -9.53 3.42
N PHE A 154 17.62 -8.97 4.57
CA PHE A 154 17.93 -7.54 4.75
C PHE A 154 16.78 -6.57 4.41
N ARG A 155 15.57 -6.83 4.94
CA ARG A 155 14.38 -5.97 4.78
C ARG A 155 14.59 -4.51 5.18
N GLU A 156 15.53 -4.22 6.09
CA GLU A 156 15.89 -2.87 6.50
C GLU A 156 16.44 -2.02 5.33
N VAL A 157 17.27 -2.61 4.47
CA VAL A 157 17.84 -1.92 3.30
C VAL A 157 16.75 -1.60 2.28
N GLY A 158 15.83 -2.52 2.04
CA GLY A 158 14.66 -2.29 1.17
C GLY A 158 13.78 -1.15 1.70
N THR A 159 13.59 -1.10 3.03
CA THR A 159 12.78 -0.05 3.68
C THR A 159 13.44 1.32 3.59
N ALA A 160 14.77 1.40 3.71
CA ALA A 160 15.51 2.64 3.50
C ALA A 160 15.37 3.16 2.05
N ILE A 161 15.42 2.25 1.07
CA ILE A 161 15.21 2.61 -0.35
C ILE A 161 13.78 3.12 -0.57
N ASP A 162 12.78 2.45 0.02
CA ASP A 162 11.38 2.88 -0.05
C ASP A 162 11.18 4.29 0.54
N GLN A 163 11.82 4.61 1.68
CA GLN A 163 11.73 5.96 2.28
C GLN A 163 12.34 7.05 1.40
N ILE A 164 13.50 6.75 0.78
CA ILE A 164 14.16 7.70 -0.13
C ILE A 164 13.30 7.91 -1.38
N ALA A 165 12.74 6.84 -1.93
CA ALA A 165 11.85 6.90 -3.08
C ALA A 165 10.58 7.72 -2.79
N GLU A 166 9.98 7.54 -1.60
CA GLU A 166 8.83 8.34 -1.16
C GLU A 166 9.20 9.82 -1.00
N ALA A 167 10.37 10.12 -0.41
CA ALA A 167 10.84 11.50 -0.29
C ALA A 167 11.03 12.16 -1.66
N ILE A 168 11.59 11.43 -2.63
CA ILE A 168 11.75 11.91 -4.01
C ILE A 168 10.38 12.10 -4.69
N TRP A 169 9.44 11.17 -4.48
CA TRP A 169 8.09 11.27 -5.03
C TRP A 169 7.38 12.55 -4.56
N GLU A 170 7.39 12.79 -3.25
CA GLU A 170 6.71 13.93 -2.63
C GLU A 170 7.40 15.26 -2.93
N GLN A 171 8.74 15.30 -2.93
CA GLN A 171 9.47 16.56 -3.08
C GLN A 171 9.72 16.96 -4.53
N VAL A 172 9.77 15.99 -5.46
CA VAL A 172 10.19 16.26 -6.85
C VAL A 172 9.10 15.89 -7.84
N LEU A 173 8.58 14.65 -7.81
CA LEU A 173 7.64 14.21 -8.83
C LEU A 173 6.26 14.87 -8.72
N LYS A 174 5.67 14.92 -7.52
CA LYS A 174 4.37 15.59 -7.32
C LYS A 174 4.38 17.07 -7.69
N PRO A 175 5.28 17.92 -7.15
CA PRO A 175 5.29 19.33 -7.53
C PRO A 175 5.59 19.52 -9.01
N MET A 176 6.41 18.66 -9.63
CA MET A 176 6.62 18.71 -11.08
C MET A 176 5.38 18.33 -11.88
N SER A 177 4.64 17.28 -11.49
CA SER A 177 3.40 16.89 -12.17
C SER A 177 2.31 17.93 -12.02
N ASP A 178 2.20 18.52 -10.82
CA ASP A 178 1.22 19.54 -10.52
C ASP A 178 1.51 20.83 -11.30
N ASN A 179 2.78 21.26 -11.35
CA ASN A 179 3.20 22.41 -12.16
C ASN A 179 2.98 22.16 -13.66
N LEU A 180 3.32 20.97 -14.17
CA LEU A 180 3.07 20.61 -15.58
C LEU A 180 1.57 20.59 -15.91
N MET A 181 0.73 20.08 -15.00
CA MET A 181 -0.71 20.06 -15.18
C MET A 181 -1.32 21.46 -15.07
N GLU A 182 -0.82 22.29 -14.17
CA GLU A 182 -1.21 23.70 -14.06
C GLU A 182 -0.83 24.47 -15.32
N ASP A 183 0.38 24.26 -15.87
CA ASP A 183 0.84 24.88 -17.10
C ASP A 183 0.02 24.42 -18.32
N HIS A 184 -0.24 23.12 -18.45
CA HIS A 184 -1.13 22.59 -19.51
C HIS A 184 -2.55 23.16 -19.40
N MET A 185 -3.09 23.30 -18.18
CA MET A 185 -4.41 23.88 -17.94
C MET A 185 -4.42 25.37 -18.28
N ARG A 186 -3.43 26.14 -17.83
CA ARG A 186 -3.26 27.56 -18.18
C ARG A 186 -3.13 27.75 -19.68
N GLN A 187 -2.38 26.89 -20.35
CA GLN A 187 -2.12 26.98 -21.78
C GLN A 187 -3.36 26.59 -22.59
N SER A 188 -4.11 25.57 -22.16
CA SER A 188 -5.41 25.23 -22.74
C SER A 188 -6.41 26.37 -22.57
N VAL A 189 -6.51 26.96 -21.38
CA VAL A 189 -7.38 28.12 -21.12
C VAL A 189 -6.99 29.32 -21.98
N LYS A 190 -5.69 29.65 -22.08
CA LYS A 190 -5.20 30.73 -22.95
C LYS A 190 -5.51 30.46 -24.43
N ASN A 191 -5.36 29.22 -24.88
CA ASN A 191 -5.66 28.83 -26.26
C ASN A 191 -7.16 28.87 -26.54
N SER A 192 -8.01 28.44 -25.61
CA SER A 192 -9.47 28.54 -25.72
C SER A 192 -9.96 29.99 -25.73
N ILE A 193 -9.40 30.86 -24.88
CA ILE A 193 -9.71 32.30 -24.88
C ILE A 193 -9.26 32.96 -26.18
N LYS A 194 -8.04 32.64 -26.66
CA LYS A 194 -7.54 33.15 -27.95
C LYS A 194 -8.40 32.67 -29.12
N ALA A 195 -8.84 31.40 -29.10
CA ALA A 195 -9.75 30.85 -30.11
C ALA A 195 -11.11 31.57 -30.09
N GLY A 196 -11.73 31.74 -28.93
CA GLY A 196 -13.01 32.46 -28.79
C GLY A 196 -12.92 33.94 -29.18
N LEU A 197 -11.80 34.61 -28.86
CA LEU A 197 -11.56 35.99 -29.28
C LEU A 197 -11.37 36.10 -30.81
N THR A 198 -10.71 35.12 -31.43
CA THR A 198 -10.53 35.07 -32.89
C THR A 198 -11.86 34.78 -33.60
N GLU A 199 -12.72 33.95 -33.00
CA GLU A 199 -14.07 33.66 -33.49
C GLU A 199 -14.98 34.90 -33.43
N GLN A 200 -14.96 35.64 -32.32
CA GLN A 200 -15.70 36.90 -32.20
C GLN A 200 -15.21 37.97 -33.18
N VAL A 201 -13.89 38.11 -33.37
CA VAL A 201 -13.33 39.05 -34.36
C VAL A 201 -13.71 38.65 -35.79
N SER A 202 -13.72 37.35 -36.11
CA SER A 202 -14.15 36.86 -37.43
C SER A 202 -15.65 37.07 -37.68
N GLN A 203 -16.50 36.92 -36.66
CA GLN A 203 -17.94 37.20 -36.78
C GLN A 203 -18.19 38.71 -36.91
N HIS A 204 -17.47 39.53 -36.15
CA HIS A 204 -17.62 40.98 -36.17
C HIS A 204 -17.05 41.63 -37.45
N ALA A 205 -16.08 40.98 -38.10
CA ALA A 205 -15.56 41.38 -39.41
C ALA A 205 -16.55 41.03 -40.55
N ARG A 206 -17.21 39.87 -40.51
CA ARG A 206 -18.23 39.50 -41.51
C ARG A 206 -19.44 40.43 -41.51
N LEU A 207 -19.87 40.88 -40.33
CA LEU A 207 -21.02 41.80 -40.17
C LEU A 207 -20.77 43.24 -40.64
N LYS A 208 -19.54 43.62 -41.01
CA LYS A 208 -19.19 44.97 -41.50
C LYS A 208 -18.97 45.04 -43.02
N THR A 209 -19.08 43.91 -43.72
CA THR A 209 -18.83 43.80 -45.17
C THR A 209 -20.08 43.62 -46.03
N ASP A 210 -21.26 43.56 -45.41
CA ASP A 210 -22.58 43.69 -46.05
C ASP A 210 -23.15 45.09 -45.73
#